data_AF-A0A1A8PRH0-F1
#
_entry.id   AF-A0A1A8PRH0-F1
#
_cell.length_a   1.000
_cell.length_b   1.000
_cell.length_c   1.000
_cell.angle_alpha   90.00
_cell.angle_beta   90.00
_cell.angle_gamma   90.00
#
_symmetry.space_group_name_H-M   'P 1'
#
loop_
_entity.id
_entity.type
_entity.pdbx_description
1 polymer ?
#
loop_
_entity_poly.entity_id
_entity_poly.type
_entity_poly.pdbx_seq_one_letter_code
_entity_poly.pdbx_strand_id
1 'polypeptide(L)'
;IVDRYMMEMCNIPYLSMQLDLLLTLRELPISMSDLQPLINQKVRLCQQLYNSRSFVSVLEYLLAMGNYLNENAGKEKAKGFRLSSLTKLSQLRGSDKNFTLLHALVEQIMLHQPGLAVFTEELAEFETIP
;
A
#
# COMPACT_ATOMS: atom_id res chain seq x y z
N ILE A 1 -0.91 5.86 -57.84
CA ILE A 1 -0.09 5.13 -56.84
C ILE A 1 -0.92 4.82 -55.60
N VAL A 2 -1.57 5.83 -55.00
CA VAL A 2 -2.49 5.64 -53.85
C VAL A 2 -3.65 4.70 -54.19
N ASP A 3 -4.35 4.91 -55.32
CA ASP A 3 -5.50 4.08 -55.70
C ASP A 3 -5.12 2.61 -55.96
N ARG A 4 -3.95 2.39 -56.55
CA ARG A 4 -3.40 1.04 -56.76
C ARG A 4 -3.05 0.37 -55.43
N TYR A 5 -2.48 1.12 -54.48
CA TYR A 5 -2.20 0.62 -53.14
C TYR A 5 -3.50 0.26 -52.38
N MET A 6 -4.51 1.13 -52.42
CA MET A 6 -5.81 0.85 -51.79
C MET A 6 -6.53 -0.34 -52.42
N MET A 7 -6.46 -0.49 -53.75
CA MET A 7 -7.03 -1.64 -54.45
C MET A 7 -6.37 -2.96 -54.01
N GLU A 8 -5.04 -2.99 -53.87
CA GLU A 8 -4.34 -4.19 -53.36
C GLU A 8 -4.65 -4.45 -51.88
N MET A 9 -4.82 -3.41 -51.04
CA MET A 9 -5.24 -3.57 -49.65
C MET A 9 -6.63 -4.20 -49.54
N CYS A 10 -7.59 -3.81 -50.40
CA CYS A 10 -8.93 -4.42 -50.44
C CYS A 10 -8.91 -5.92 -50.80
N ASN A 11 -7.87 -6.40 -51.47
CA ASN A 11 -7.72 -7.82 -51.80
C ASN A 11 -7.27 -8.67 -50.61
N ILE A 12 -6.83 -8.06 -49.51
CA ILE A 12 -6.40 -8.77 -48.29
C ILE A 12 -7.65 -9.11 -47.46
N PRO A 13 -7.97 -10.41 -47.27
CA PRO A 13 -9.14 -10.81 -46.51
C PRO A 13 -8.98 -10.42 -45.04
N TYR A 14 -10.04 -9.84 -44.46
CA TYR A 14 -10.09 -9.44 -43.05
C TYR A 14 -8.96 -8.47 -42.64
N LEU A 15 -8.53 -7.59 -43.55
CA LEU A 15 -7.39 -6.69 -43.36
C LEU A 15 -7.42 -5.94 -42.02
N SER A 16 -8.57 -5.38 -41.61
CA SER A 16 -8.67 -4.68 -40.32
C SER A 16 -8.30 -5.57 -39.13
N MET A 17 -8.87 -6.78 -39.06
CA MET A 17 -8.57 -7.74 -37.99
C MET A 17 -7.10 -8.17 -38.03
N GLN A 18 -6.52 -8.35 -39.22
CA GLN A 18 -5.10 -8.69 -39.35
C GLN A 18 -4.21 -7.54 -38.85
N LEU A 19 -4.55 -6.29 -39.14
CA LEU A 19 -3.82 -5.13 -38.65
C LEU A 19 -3.95 -4.98 -37.12
N ASP A 20 -5.14 -5.15 -36.57
CA ASP A 20 -5.37 -5.12 -35.12
C ASP A 20 -4.57 -6.22 -34.41
N LEU A 21 -4.50 -7.43 -35.00
CA LEU A 21 -3.70 -8.52 -34.47
C LEU A 21 -2.20 -8.19 -34.53
N LEU A 22 -1.70 -7.69 -35.66
CA LEU A 22 -0.30 -7.31 -35.81
C LEU A 22 0.09 -6.19 -34.83
N LEU A 23 -0.79 -5.22 -34.62
CA LEU A 23 -0.61 -4.17 -33.62
C LEU A 23 -0.57 -4.76 -32.21
N THR A 24 -1.54 -5.62 -31.87
CA THR A 24 -1.61 -6.27 -30.55
C THR A 24 -0.37 -7.12 -30.26
N LEU A 25 0.10 -7.90 -31.24
CA LEU A 25 1.31 -8.72 -31.12
C LEU A 25 2.56 -7.87 -30.85
N ARG A 26 2.59 -6.64 -31.39
CA ARG A 26 3.69 -5.69 -31.17
C ARG A 26 3.60 -5.00 -29.81
N GLU A 27 2.40 -4.58 -29.40
CA GLU A 27 2.20 -3.76 -28.20
C GLU A 27 2.14 -4.59 -26.91
N LEU A 28 1.53 -5.78 -26.95
CA LEU A 28 1.30 -6.59 -25.76
C LEU A 28 2.60 -6.90 -24.97
N PRO A 29 3.73 -7.28 -25.60
CA PRO A 29 4.97 -7.52 -24.85
C PRO A 29 5.49 -6.27 -24.13
N ILE A 30 5.31 -5.08 -24.75
CA ILE A 30 5.72 -3.80 -24.17
C ILE A 30 4.83 -3.49 -22.96
N SER A 31 3.51 -3.57 -23.13
CA SER A 31 2.56 -3.36 -22.03
C SER A 31 2.80 -4.35 -20.88
N MET A 32 3.16 -5.60 -21.18
CA MET A 32 3.51 -6.57 -20.14
C MET A 32 4.81 -6.23 -19.42
N SER A 33 5.83 -5.80 -20.15
CA SER A 33 7.09 -5.32 -19.57
C SER A 33 6.87 -4.13 -18.64
N ASP A 34 5.92 -3.25 -18.94
CA ASP A 34 5.61 -2.07 -18.13
C ASP A 34 4.75 -2.42 -16.90
N LEU A 35 3.76 -3.31 -17.05
CA LEU A 35 2.81 -3.65 -15.97
C LEU A 35 3.39 -4.64 -14.96
N GLN A 36 4.18 -5.62 -15.41
CA GLN A 36 4.74 -6.65 -14.55
C GLN A 36 5.55 -6.12 -13.36
N PRO A 37 6.46 -5.13 -13.50
CA PRO A 37 7.19 -4.59 -12.35
C PRO A 37 6.26 -3.89 -11.34
N LEU A 38 5.23 -3.18 -11.81
CA LEU A 38 4.25 -2.49 -10.95
C LEU A 38 3.45 -3.49 -10.11
N ILE A 39 2.99 -4.58 -10.74
CA ILE A 39 2.27 -5.66 -10.04
C ILE A 39 3.19 -6.33 -9.02
N ASN A 40 4.42 -6.69 -9.43
CA ASN A 40 5.38 -7.34 -8.55
C ASN A 40 5.74 -6.46 -7.34
N GLN A 41 5.86 -5.14 -7.54
CA GLN A 41 6.07 -4.20 -6.43
C GLN A 41 4.88 -4.21 -5.46
N LYS A 42 3.64 -4.15 -5.95
CA LYS A 42 2.45 -4.23 -5.10
C LYS A 42 2.37 -5.54 -4.32
N VAL A 43 2.70 -6.66 -4.96
CA VAL A 43 2.76 -7.97 -4.29
C VAL A 43 3.81 -7.97 -3.17
N ARG A 44 5.02 -7.45 -3.43
CA ARG A 44 6.07 -7.35 -2.41
C ARG A 44 5.66 -6.47 -1.23
N LEU A 45 5.05 -5.31 -1.49
CA LEU A 45 4.52 -4.42 -0.45
C LEU A 45 3.50 -5.12 0.44
N CYS A 46 2.53 -5.81 -0.17
CA CYS A 46 1.53 -6.58 0.57
C CYS A 46 2.16 -7.72 1.39
N GLN A 47 3.16 -8.41 0.84
CA GLN A 47 3.86 -9.48 1.55
C GLN A 47 4.68 -8.96 2.73
N GLN A 48 5.39 -7.84 2.58
CA GLN A 48 6.11 -7.21 3.70
C GLN A 48 5.15 -6.81 4.81
N LEU A 49 4.06 -6.13 4.47
CA LEU A 49 3.07 -5.71 5.45
C LEU A 49 2.42 -6.90 6.17
N TYR A 50 2.09 -7.97 5.44
CA TYR A 50 1.47 -9.17 5.99
C TYR A 50 2.43 -9.96 6.90
N ASN A 51 3.71 -10.01 6.54
CA ASN A 51 4.71 -10.80 7.26
C ASN A 51 5.41 -10.03 8.38
N SER A 52 5.30 -8.70 8.43
CA SER A 52 5.93 -7.88 9.47
C SER A 52 5.25 -8.10 10.82
N ARG A 53 5.88 -8.93 11.66
CA ARG A 53 5.43 -9.18 13.02
C ARG A 53 5.60 -7.94 13.90
N SER A 54 6.65 -7.17 13.66
CA SER A 54 6.91 -5.94 14.42
C SER A 54 5.82 -4.90 14.17
N PHE A 55 5.38 -4.72 12.93
CA PHE A 55 4.24 -3.86 12.62
C PHE A 55 2.96 -4.31 13.34
N VAL A 56 2.65 -5.61 13.31
CA VAL A 56 1.49 -6.16 14.04
C VAL A 56 1.59 -5.86 15.55
N SER A 57 2.76 -6.08 16.16
CA SER A 57 2.96 -5.76 17.58
C SER A 57 2.76 -4.26 17.87
N VAL A 58 3.24 -3.36 17.01
CA VAL A 58 2.97 -1.91 17.14
C VAL A 58 1.46 -1.62 17.13
N LEU A 59 0.69 -2.28 16.25
CA LEU A 59 -0.76 -2.14 16.23
C LEU A 59 -1.43 -2.71 17.49
N GLU A 60 -0.89 -3.77 18.09
CA GLU A 60 -1.37 -4.34 19.36
C GLU A 60 -1.14 -3.37 20.53
N TYR A 61 0.03 -2.74 20.63
CA TYR A 61 0.29 -1.67 21.60
C TYR A 61 -0.72 -0.55 21.44
N LEU A 62 -0.94 -0.10 20.20
CA LEU A 62 -1.91 0.95 19.92
C LEU A 62 -3.34 0.56 20.28
N LEU A 63 -3.74 -0.70 20.01
CA LEU A 63 -5.06 -1.22 20.40
C LEU A 63 -5.22 -1.26 21.91
N ALA A 64 -4.20 -1.70 22.65
CA ALA A 64 -4.21 -1.74 24.11
C ALA A 64 -4.34 -0.33 24.71
N MET A 65 -3.54 0.62 24.22
CA MET A 65 -3.61 2.02 24.64
C MET A 65 -4.96 2.65 24.31
N GLY A 66 -5.46 2.46 23.08
CA GLY A 66 -6.76 2.97 22.67
C GLY A 66 -7.91 2.40 23.50
N ASN A 67 -7.85 1.11 23.85
CA ASN A 67 -8.84 0.48 24.72
C ASN A 67 -8.79 1.02 26.15
N TYR A 68 -7.59 1.23 26.71
CA TYR A 68 -7.44 1.86 28.02
C TYR A 68 -8.07 3.26 28.06
N LEU A 69 -7.87 4.06 27.01
CA LEU A 69 -8.48 5.39 26.91
C LEU A 69 -10.01 5.33 26.74
N ASN A 70 -10.51 4.37 25.95
CA ASN A 70 -11.94 4.20 25.72
C ASN A 70 -12.68 3.71 26.97
N GLU A 71 -12.08 2.81 27.73
CA GLU A 71 -12.64 2.30 29.00
C GLU A 71 -12.84 3.44 30.01
N ASN A 72 -11.83 4.32 30.14
CA ASN A 72 -11.93 5.52 30.98
C ASN A 72 -12.99 6.53 30.49
N ALA A 73 -13.37 6.47 29.21
CA ALA A 73 -14.42 7.29 28.62
C ALA A 73 -15.80 6.60 28.61
N GLY A 74 -15.95 5.45 29.26
CA GLY A 74 -17.20 4.68 29.31
C GLY A 74 -17.59 4.01 27.99
N LYS A 75 -16.64 3.83 27.07
CA LYS A 75 -16.85 3.14 25.79
C LYS A 75 -16.48 1.66 25.90
N GLU A 76 -17.14 0.84 25.07
CA GLU A 76 -16.83 -0.59 24.97
C GLU A 76 -15.43 -0.85 24.41
N LYS A 77 -14.87 -2.00 24.80
CA LYS A 77 -13.56 -2.47 24.33
C LYS A 77 -13.63 -2.85 22.85
N ALA A 78 -12.74 -2.28 22.05
CA ALA A 78 -12.58 -2.61 20.65
C ALA A 78 -11.72 -3.86 20.45
N LYS A 79 -12.08 -4.68 19.45
CA LYS A 79 -11.28 -5.83 19.00
C LYS A 79 -10.23 -5.46 17.95
N GLY A 80 -10.28 -4.24 17.42
CA GLY A 80 -9.40 -3.74 16.37
C GLY A 80 -9.82 -2.34 15.93
N PHE A 81 -9.06 -1.75 15.03
CA PHE A 81 -9.33 -0.44 14.45
C PHE A 81 -8.97 -0.43 12.96
N ARG A 82 -9.48 0.56 12.23
CA ARG A 82 -9.14 0.76 10.81
C ARG A 82 -7.75 1.38 10.69
N LEU A 83 -6.92 0.92 9.76
CA LEU A 83 -5.60 1.52 9.49
C LEU A 83 -5.67 3.01 9.15
N SER A 84 -6.78 3.50 8.59
CA SER A 84 -7.00 4.92 8.36
C SER A 84 -7.06 5.77 9.64
N SER A 85 -7.17 5.15 10.82
CA SER A 85 -7.06 5.83 12.11
C SER A 85 -5.61 6.21 12.46
N LEU A 86 -4.60 5.58 11.87
CA LEU A 86 -3.19 5.86 12.15
C LEU A 86 -2.81 7.31 11.85
N THR A 87 -3.42 7.92 10.84
CA THR A 87 -3.18 9.34 10.48
C THR A 87 -3.65 10.33 11.55
N LYS A 88 -4.50 9.89 12.49
CA LYS A 88 -5.06 10.73 13.55
C LYS A 88 -4.21 10.73 14.83
N LEU A 89 -3.26 9.81 14.97
CA LEU A 89 -2.48 9.65 16.21
C LEU A 89 -1.64 10.88 16.56
N SER A 90 -1.14 11.59 15.55
CA SER A 90 -0.42 12.85 15.71
C SER A 90 -1.33 14.04 16.08
N GLN A 91 -2.65 13.88 15.97
CA GLN A 91 -3.65 14.92 16.23
C GLN A 91 -4.33 14.73 17.59
N LEU A 92 -4.38 13.51 18.10
CA LEU A 92 -4.98 13.17 19.40
C LEU A 92 -4.04 13.60 20.54
N ARG A 93 -4.30 14.78 21.11
CA ARG A 93 -3.50 15.37 22.19
C ARG A 93 -4.02 14.96 23.57
N GLY A 94 -3.12 14.79 24.53
CA GLY A 94 -3.45 14.60 25.94
C GLY A 94 -3.77 15.91 26.65
N SER A 95 -3.72 15.90 27.98
CA SER A 95 -3.85 17.11 28.80
C SER A 95 -2.75 18.13 28.51
N ASP A 96 -1.52 17.65 28.24
CA ASP A 96 -0.48 18.46 27.64
C ASP A 96 -0.73 18.56 26.13
N LYS A 97 -0.90 19.79 25.65
CA LYS A 97 -1.12 20.06 24.22
C LYS A 97 0.07 19.68 23.37
N ASN A 98 1.28 19.57 23.91
CA ASN A 98 2.46 19.15 23.14
C ASN A 98 2.60 17.63 23.03
N PHE A 99 1.86 16.87 23.84
CA PHE A 99 1.95 15.42 23.89
C PHE A 99 0.77 14.76 23.17
N THR A 100 1.06 13.86 22.25
CA THR A 100 0.05 13.18 21.42
C THR A 100 0.02 11.69 21.69
N LEU A 101 -1.02 11.01 21.23
CA LEU A 101 -1.12 9.55 21.33
C LEU A 101 0.02 8.86 20.58
N LEU A 102 0.55 9.47 19.50
CA LEU A 102 1.74 8.98 18.83
C LEU A 102 2.99 9.05 19.71
N HIS A 103 3.21 10.16 20.43
CA HIS A 103 4.33 10.27 21.38
C HIS A 103 4.21 9.22 22.49
N ALA A 104 3.00 9.06 23.05
CA ALA A 104 2.72 8.05 24.05
C ALA A 104 3.04 6.63 23.53
N LEU A 105 2.65 6.32 22.29
CA LEU A 105 2.93 5.01 21.67
C LEU A 105 4.44 4.75 21.57
N VAL A 106 5.20 5.75 21.11
CA VAL A 106 6.66 5.65 20.99
C VAL A 106 7.30 5.44 22.37
N GLU A 107 6.87 6.19 23.40
CA GLU A 107 7.39 6.01 24.76
C GLU A 107 7.09 4.59 25.30
N GLN A 108 5.87 4.09 25.12
CA GLN A 108 5.51 2.74 25.55
C GLN A 108 6.34 1.67 24.83
N ILE A 109 6.56 1.83 23.52
CA ILE A 109 7.41 0.93 22.75
C ILE A 109 8.86 0.99 23.25
N MET A 110 9.42 2.18 23.45
CA MET A 110 10.80 2.33 23.92
C MET A 110 11.01 1.77 25.34
N LEU A 111 9.98 1.87 26.19
CA LEU A 111 10.02 1.36 27.55
C LEU A 111 9.98 -0.17 27.61
N HIS A 112 9.15 -0.80 26.78
CA HIS A 112 8.86 -2.23 26.89
C HIS A 112 9.56 -3.09 25.84
N GLN A 113 9.69 -2.60 24.60
CA GLN A 113 10.26 -3.36 23.48
C GLN A 113 10.88 -2.41 22.44
N PRO A 114 12.02 -1.78 22.73
CA PRO A 114 12.63 -0.77 21.86
C PRO A 114 13.00 -1.31 20.47
N GLY A 115 13.23 -2.63 20.35
CA GLY A 115 13.45 -3.28 19.05
C GLY A 115 12.26 -3.20 18.08
N LEU A 116 11.05 -2.85 18.54
CA LEU A 116 9.94 -2.56 17.63
C LEU A 116 10.06 -1.20 16.95
N ALA A 117 10.88 -0.28 17.45
CA ALA A 117 11.03 1.04 16.86
C ALA A 117 11.64 1.00 15.44
N VAL A 118 12.35 -0.08 15.11
CA VAL A 118 12.94 -0.31 13.77
C VAL A 118 12.00 -1.04 12.82
N PHE A 119 10.70 -1.21 13.15
CA PHE A 119 9.75 -1.92 12.29
C PHE A 119 9.65 -1.33 10.87
N THR A 120 9.97 -0.04 10.71
CA THR A 120 9.98 0.63 9.40
C THR A 120 11.03 0.04 8.46
N GLU A 121 12.13 -0.53 8.98
CA GLU A 121 13.15 -1.21 8.19
C GLU A 121 12.60 -2.49 7.53
N GLU A 122 11.64 -3.17 8.15
CA GLU A 122 10.94 -4.33 7.56
C GLU A 122 9.97 -3.92 6.44
N LEU A 123 9.63 -2.63 6.35
CA LEU A 123 8.67 -2.05 5.41
C LEU A 123 9.37 -1.15 4.37
N ALA A 124 10.65 -1.36 4.11
CA ALA A 124 11.47 -0.50 3.25
C ALA A 124 10.92 -0.30 1.82
N GLU A 125 10.15 -1.25 1.26
CA GLU A 125 9.59 -1.07 -0.09
C GLU A 125 8.57 0.09 -0.14
N PHE A 126 7.96 0.47 1.01
CA PHE A 126 7.00 1.58 1.06
C PHE A 126 7.66 2.95 0.89
N GLU A 127 8.96 3.09 1.15
CA GLU A 127 9.73 4.34 0.94
C GLU A 127 10.09 4.57 -0.53
N THR A 128 10.00 3.53 -1.37
CA THR A 128 10.33 3.60 -2.80
C THR A 128 9.17 4.15 -3.67
N ILE A 129 8.06 4.53 -3.03
CA ILE A 129 6.88 5.08 -3.70
C ILE A 129 7.02 6.62 -3.72
N PRO A 130 7.17 7.26 -4.90
CA PRO A 130 7.19 8.71 -5.02
C PRO A 130 5.86 9.37 -4.62
#